data_AF-A0A3P3UCG7-F1
#
_entry.id   AF-A0A3P3UCG7-F1
#
_cell.length_a   1.000
_cell.length_b   1.000
_cell.length_c   1.000
_cell.angle_alpha   90.00
_cell.angle_beta   90.00
_cell.angle_gamma   90.00
#
_symmetry.space_group_name_H-M   'P 1'
#
loop_
_entity.id
_entity.type
_entity.pdbx_description
1 polymer ?
#
loop_
_entity_poly.entity_id
_entity_poly.type
_entity_poly.pdbx_seq_one_letter_code
_entity_poly.pdbx_strand_id
1 'polypeptide(L)' 'MNDKEIAVILGTLIDADAKEFDSLEKLIGLYGLDDFFRQLQEWSSFSAASIEKLQAVHVMIRHFSRPDAPPAQ' A
#
# COMPACT_ATOMS: atom_id res chain seq x y z
N MET A 1 -0.60 0.79 15.16
CA MET A 1 -0.15 -0.10 14.07
C MET A 1 1.13 0.49 13.53
N ASN A 2 2.23 -0.24 13.61
CA ASN A 2 3.57 0.24 13.25
C ASN A 2 3.85 0.00 11.75
N ASP A 3 4.75 0.77 11.13
CA ASP A 3 5.05 0.68 9.69
C ASP A 3 5.46 -0.74 9.24
N LYS A 4 6.19 -1.44 10.12
CA LYS A 4 6.56 -2.84 9.94
C LYS A 4 5.36 -3.79 9.88
N GLU A 5 4.34 -3.57 10.71
CA GLU A 5 3.11 -4.38 10.67
C GLU A 5 2.33 -4.13 9.37
N ILE A 6 2.29 -2.87 8.92
CA ILE A 6 1.65 -2.49 7.66
C ILE A 6 2.36 -3.15 6.48
N ALA A 7 3.69 -3.11 6.43
CA ALA A 7 4.49 -3.77 5.41
C ALA A 7 4.23 -5.28 5.38
N VAL A 8 4.12 -5.92 6.55
CA VAL A 8 3.81 -7.35 6.65
C VAL A 8 2.43 -7.67 6.08
N ILE A 9 1.41 -6.87 6.40
CA ILE A 9 0.04 -7.06 5.92
C ILE A 9 -0.03 -6.86 4.39
N LEU A 10 0.59 -5.80 3.87
CA LEU A 10 0.62 -5.52 2.43
C LEU A 10 1.37 -6.60 1.66
N GLY A 11 2.53 -7.03 2.15
CA GLY A 11 3.30 -8.09 1.52
C GLY A 11 2.53 -9.41 1.50
N THR A 12 1.81 -9.73 2.58
CA THR A 12 0.94 -10.91 2.62
C THR A 12 -0.22 -10.81 1.63
N LEU A 13 -0.88 -9.65 1.53
CA LEU A 13 -2.01 -9.43 0.63
C LEU A 13 -1.62 -9.58 -0.84
N ILE A 14 -0.41 -9.16 -1.20
CA ILE A 14 0.04 -9.19 -2.58
C ILE A 14 0.79 -10.47 -2.95
N ASP A 15 0.99 -11.38 -1.98
CA ASP A 15 1.87 -12.54 -2.12
C ASP A 15 3.29 -12.12 -2.55
N ALA A 16 3.81 -11.11 -1.86
CA ALA A 16 5.11 -10.51 -2.16
C ALA A 16 6.25 -11.53 -1.95
N ASP A 17 7.24 -11.49 -2.82
CA ASP A 17 8.49 -12.20 -2.58
C ASP A 17 9.38 -11.49 -1.54
N ALA A 18 10.45 -12.14 -1.09
CA ALA A 18 11.33 -11.61 -0.05
C ALA A 18 11.94 -10.23 -0.40
N LYS A 19 12.17 -9.94 -1.68
CA LYS A 19 12.70 -8.65 -2.16
C LYS A 19 11.61 -7.58 -2.18
N GLU A 20 10.39 -7.95 -2.57
CA GLU A 20 9.23 -7.06 -2.50
C GLU A 20 8.88 -6.73 -1.04
N PHE A 21 9.01 -7.69 -0.12
CA PHE A 21 8.86 -7.46 1.32
C PHE A 21 9.91 -6.48 1.88
N ASP A 22 11.20 -6.66 1.55
CA ASP A 22 12.26 -5.72 1.97
C ASP A 22 11.99 -4.31 1.42
N SER A 23 11.51 -4.23 0.18
CA SER A 23 11.14 -2.96 -0.46
C SER A 23 9.95 -2.32 0.25
N LEU A 24 8.89 -3.08 0.58
CA LEU A 24 7.74 -2.60 1.34
C LEU A 24 8.17 -2.03 2.70
N GLU A 25 8.95 -2.79 3.47
CA GLU A 25 9.38 -2.36 4.81
C GLU A 25 10.20 -1.07 4.75
N LYS A 26 11.15 -0.97 3.80
CA LYS A 26 11.96 0.24 3.63
C LYS A 26 11.15 1.43 3.16
N LEU A 27 10.33 1.25 2.12
CA LEU A 27 9.62 2.36 1.48
C LEU A 27 8.53 2.92 2.39
N ILE A 28 7.79 2.04 3.09
CA ILE A 28 6.79 2.47 4.08
C ILE A 28 7.48 3.12 5.27
N GLY A 29 8.61 2.59 5.76
CA GLY A 29 9.35 3.21 6.87
C GLY A 29 9.99 4.56 6.52
N LEU A 30 10.36 4.80 5.27
CA LEU A 30 10.98 6.05 4.82
C LEU A 30 9.96 7.15 4.50
N TYR A 31 8.87 6.79 3.82
CA TYR A 31 7.93 7.75 3.24
C TYR A 31 6.56 7.75 3.92
N GLY A 32 6.27 6.73 4.73
CA GLY A 32 4.94 6.47 5.26
C GLY A 32 4.02 5.83 4.22
N LEU A 33 2.90 5.28 4.69
CA LEU A 33 1.97 4.51 3.87
C LEU A 33 1.32 5.33 2.73
N ASP A 34 0.94 6.58 2.99
CA ASP A 34 0.21 7.41 2.02
C ASP A 34 1.13 7.82 0.85
N ASP A 35 2.36 8.23 1.16
CA ASP A 35 3.35 8.63 0.17
C ASP A 35 3.92 7.41 -0.58
N PHE A 36 4.01 6.24 0.08
CA PHE A 36 4.26 4.94 -0.56
C PHE A 36 3.27 4.69 -1.71
N PHE A 37 1.96 4.85 -1.47
CA PHE A 37 0.96 4.63 -2.51
C PHE A 37 0.96 5.73 -3.59
N ARG A 38 1.36 6.96 -3.24
CA ARG A 38 1.48 8.05 -4.22
C ARG A 38 2.62 7.78 -5.21
N GLN A 39 3.73 7.22 -4.75
CA GLN A 39 4.92 6.93 -5.55
C GLN A 39 4.99 5.49 -6.08
N LEU A 40 3.99 4.65 -5.78
CA LEU A 40 3.97 3.24 -6.14
C LEU A 40 4.18 3.00 -7.65
N GLN A 41 3.64 3.86 -8.52
CA GLN A 41 3.82 3.72 -9.97
C GLN A 41 5.20 4.13 -10.48
N GLU A 42 5.94 4.94 -9.71
CA GLU A 42 7.29 5.37 -10.06
C GLU A 42 8.35 4.35 -9.62
N TRP A 43 8.01 3.43 -8.70
CA TRP A 43 8.93 2.44 -8.16
C TRP A 43 8.89 1.12 -8.93
N SER A 44 9.86 0.95 -9.84
CA SER A 44 10.01 -0.20 -10.74
C SER A 44 10.41 -1.53 -10.06
N SER A 45 10.50 -1.57 -8.73
CA SER A 45 10.96 -2.77 -8.00
C SER A 45 9.87 -3.81 -7.76
N PHE A 46 8.60 -3.43 -7.96
CA PHE A 46 7.46 -4.33 -7.83
C PHE A 46 7.04 -4.90 -9.18
N SER A 47 6.53 -6.14 -9.18
CA SER A 47 5.92 -6.70 -10.38
C SER A 47 4.63 -5.96 -10.75
N ALA A 48 4.23 -5.97 -12.02
CA ALA A 48 2.95 -5.38 -12.45
C ALA A 48 1.75 -5.94 -11.67
N ALA A 49 1.76 -7.25 -11.39
CA ALA A 49 0.72 -7.91 -10.59
C ALA A 49 0.71 -7.41 -9.14
N SER A 50 1.88 -7.22 -8.53
CA SER A 50 2.02 -6.67 -7.18
C SER A 50 1.53 -5.22 -7.10
N ILE A 51 1.85 -4.41 -8.11
CA ILE A 51 1.38 -3.02 -8.23
C ILE A 51 -0.14 -2.97 -8.32
N GLU A 52 -0.78 -3.79 -9.17
CA GLU A 52 -2.24 -3.85 -9.28
C GLU A 52 -2.90 -4.20 -7.95
N LYS A 53 -2.37 -5.20 -7.23
CA LYS A 53 -2.89 -5.59 -5.91
C LYS A 53 -2.72 -4.48 -4.88
N LEU A 54 -1.57 -3.82 -4.84
CA LEU A 54 -1.32 -2.68 -3.95
C LEU A 54 -2.24 -1.50 -4.25
N GLN A 55 -2.53 -1.22 -5.53
CA GLN A 55 -3.49 -0.20 -5.92
C GLN A 55 -4.91 -0.55 -5.47
N ALA A 56 -5.33 -1.81 -5.61
CA ALA A 56 -6.62 -2.26 -5.10
C ALA A 56 -6.74 -2.06 -3.58
N VAL A 57 -5.68 -2.37 -2.84
CA VAL A 57 -5.62 -2.15 -1.38
C VAL A 57 -5.72 -0.65 -1.05
N HIS A 58 -5.01 0.23 -1.76
CA HIS A 58 -5.10 1.68 -1.55
C HIS A 58 -6.53 2.20 -1.76
N VAL A 59 -7.23 1.73 -2.80
CA VAL A 59 -8.63 2.08 -3.05
C VAL A 59 -9.52 1.62 -1.90
N MET A 60 -9.35 0.37 -1.42
CA MET A 60 -10.10 -0.13 -0.27
C MET A 60 -9.84 0.70 0.99
N ILE A 61 -8.58 0.99 1.32
CA ILE A 61 -8.22 1.80 2.48
C ILE A 61 -8.89 3.17 2.41
N ARG A 62 -8.86 3.85 1.25
CA ARG A 62 -9.55 5.14 1.09
C ARG A 62 -11.07 5.01 1.21
N HIS A 63 -11.64 3.93 0.69
CA HIS A 63 -13.08 3.72 0.71
C HIS A 63 -13.58 3.45 2.14
N PHE A 64 -12.86 2.65 2.92
CA PHE A 64 -13.21 2.34 4.31
C PHE A 64 -12.82 3.43 5.32
N SER A 65 -11.81 4.25 5.01
CA SER A 65 -11.41 5.38 5.86
C SER A 65 -12.30 6.61 5.70
N ARG A 66 -13.15 6.64 4.66
CA ARG A 66 -14.18 7.66 4.50
C ARG A 66 -15.49 7.06 5.03
N PRO A 67 -15.89 7.31 6.29
CA PRO A 67 -17.27 7.04 6.65
C PRO A 67 -18.12 7.87 5.69
N ASP A 68 -19.06 7.21 5.04
CA ASP A 68 -20.09 7.77 4.19
C ASP A 68 -20.54 9.14 4.73
N ALA A 69 -19.96 10.22 4.20
CA ALA A 69 -20.49 11.55 4.40
C ALA A 69 -21.46 11.71 3.24
N PRO A 70 -22.78 11.63 3.48
CA PRO A 70 -23.73 11.86 2.41
C PRO A 70 -23.43 13.25 1.81
N PRO A 71 -23.64 13.42 0.49
CA PRO A 71 -23.50 14.75 -0.11
C PRO A 71 -24.44 15.68 0.64
N ALA A 72 -23.89 16.71 1.28
CA ALA A 72 -24.70 17.77 1.87
C ALA A 72 -25.54 18.38 0.74
N GLN A 73 -26.86 18.17 0.81
CA GLN A 73 -27.85 18.77 -0.08
C GLN A 73 -28.00 20.26 0.19
#